data_AF-A0A7X5VIG1-F1
#
_entry.id   AF-A0A7X5VIG1-F1
#
_cell.length_a   1.000
_cell.length_b   1.000
_cell.length_c   1.000
_cell.angle_alpha   90.00
_cell.angle_beta   90.00
_cell.angle_gamma   90.00
#
_symmetry.space_group_name_H-M   'P 1'
#
loop_
_entity.id
_entity.type
_entity.pdbx_description
1 polymer ?
#
loop_
_entity_poly.entity_id
_entity_poly.type
_entity_poly.pdbx_seq_one_letter_code
_entity_poly.pdbx_strand_id
1 'polypeptide(L)'
;MTDPIVFEHADVQLRVDRGVFELFQHRNIASSYRTPLEWVRVQVQVRQRAMMLHFSLVQDPDEPIYGRLMGSVCSLATVEIPMADEPVFRAFFTELARLANRPIG
;
A
#
# COMPACT_ATOMS: atom_id res chain seq x y z
N MET A 1 -19.83 -1.86 -14.93
CA MET A 1 -19.35 -1.63 -13.56
C MET A 1 -18.13 -2.51 -13.41
N THR A 2 -16.97 -1.94 -13.10
CA THR A 2 -15.74 -2.71 -12.92
C THR A 2 -15.80 -3.40 -11.56
N ASP A 3 -15.45 -4.68 -11.50
CA ASP A 3 -15.37 -5.39 -10.24
C ASP A 3 -14.27 -4.81 -9.35
N PRO A 4 -14.43 -4.83 -8.02
CA PRO A 4 -13.41 -4.35 -7.10
C PRO A 4 -12.14 -5.20 -7.24
N ILE A 5 -10.99 -4.54 -7.24
CA ILE A 5 -9.70 -5.23 -7.15
C ILE A 5 -9.49 -5.57 -5.68
N VAL A 6 -9.29 -6.85 -5.38
CA VAL A 6 -9.07 -7.32 -4.02
C VAL A 6 -7.76 -8.10 -3.98
N PHE A 7 -6.93 -7.78 -3.00
CA PHE A 7 -5.70 -8.49 -2.68
C PHE A 7 -5.75 -8.91 -1.22
N GLU A 8 -5.72 -10.22 -1.01
CA GLU A 8 -5.74 -10.85 0.32
C GLU A 8 -4.42 -11.57 0.52
N HIS A 9 -3.74 -11.25 1.62
CA HIS A 9 -2.50 -11.92 1.99
C HIS A 9 -2.34 -11.90 3.50
N ALA A 10 -2.23 -13.09 4.11
CA ALA A 10 -2.17 -13.27 5.55
C ALA A 10 -3.29 -12.53 6.32
N ASP A 11 -2.96 -11.56 7.18
CA ASP A 11 -3.89 -10.77 7.98
C ASP A 11 -4.29 -9.44 7.30
N VAL A 12 -3.99 -9.26 6.02
CA VAL A 12 -4.22 -8.02 5.29
C VAL A 12 -5.14 -8.24 4.10
N GLN A 13 -6.14 -7.37 3.97
CA GLN A 13 -6.94 -7.21 2.76
C GLN A 13 -6.77 -5.78 2.24
N LEU A 14 -6.34 -5.66 0.98
CA LEU A 14 -6.32 -4.42 0.23
C LEU A 14 -7.43 -4.46 -0.81
N ARG A 15 -8.18 -3.38 -0.95
CA ARG A 15 -9.25 -3.26 -1.93
C ARG A 15 -9.16 -1.94 -2.68
N VAL A 16 -9.43 -1.97 -3.98
CA VAL A 16 -9.71 -0.78 -4.78
C VAL A 16 -11.07 -0.92 -5.42
N ASP A 17 -11.97 0.00 -5.11
CA ASP A 17 -13.31 0.07 -5.67
C ASP A 17 -13.67 1.52 -5.99
N ARG A 18 -14.12 1.77 -7.23
CA ARG A 18 -14.51 3.11 -7.71
C ARG A 18 -13.50 4.23 -7.37
N GLY A 19 -12.20 3.92 -7.46
CA GLY A 19 -11.11 4.87 -7.19
C GLY A 19 -10.80 5.08 -5.71
N VAL A 20 -11.44 4.34 -4.80
CA VAL A 20 -11.12 4.35 -3.36
C VAL A 20 -10.22 3.17 -3.04
N PHE A 21 -9.09 3.44 -2.40
CA PHE A 21 -8.22 2.45 -1.80
C PHE A 21 -8.63 2.19 -0.35
N GLU A 22 -8.69 0.93 0.04
CA GLU A 22 -9.03 0.48 1.37
C GLU A 22 -7.99 -0.54 1.85
N LEU A 23 -7.48 -0.37 3.06
CA LEU A 23 -6.64 -1.33 3.77
C LEU A 23 -7.39 -1.78 5.02
N PHE A 24 -7.58 -3.09 5.14
CA PHE A 24 -8.11 -3.76 6.31
C PHE A 24 -7.03 -4.67 6.90
N GLN A 25 -6.86 -4.63 8.21
CA GLN A 25 -5.94 -5.50 8.95
C GLN A 25 -6.72 -6.32 9.98
N HIS A 26 -6.53 -7.64 9.96
CA HIS A 26 -7.08 -8.57 10.93
C HIS A 26 -6.12 -8.71 12.13
N ARG A 27 -6.00 -7.61 12.89
CA ARG A 27 -5.24 -7.54 14.16
C ARG A 27 -6.19 -7.33 15.35
N ASN A 28 -5.64 -7.28 16.57
CA ASN A 28 -6.40 -7.11 17.83
C ASN A 28 -7.32 -5.87 17.88
N ILE A 29 -7.14 -4.92 16.96
CA ILE A 29 -8.03 -3.77 16.75
C ILE A 29 -8.33 -3.71 15.26
N ALA A 30 -9.62 -3.75 14.88
CA ALA A 30 -10.04 -3.50 13.51
C ALA A 30 -9.77 -2.02 13.17
N SER A 31 -8.69 -1.77 12.42
CA SER A 31 -8.41 -0.48 11.83
C SER A 31 -8.60 -0.57 10.32
N SER A 32 -9.21 0.46 9.75
CA SER A 32 -9.35 0.61 8.31
C SER A 32 -8.75 1.94 7.88
N TYR A 33 -7.87 1.90 6.89
CA TYR A 33 -7.37 3.09 6.22
C TYR A 33 -8.06 3.20 4.86
N ARG A 34 -8.66 4.35 4.59
CA ARG A 34 -9.38 4.62 3.33
C ARG A 34 -8.99 5.97 2.78
N THR A 35 -8.68 6.01 1.49
CA THR A 35 -8.30 7.24 0.79
C THR A 35 -8.54 7.06 -0.73
N PRO A 36 -8.71 8.13 -1.52
CA PRO A 36 -8.62 8.03 -2.97
C PRO A 36 -7.32 7.35 -3.41
N LEU A 37 -7.40 6.44 -4.39
CA LEU A 37 -6.24 5.71 -4.94
C LEU A 37 -5.14 6.67 -5.41
N GLU A 38 -5.54 7.77 -6.05
CA GLU A 38 -4.63 8.81 -6.52
C GLU A 38 -3.76 9.41 -5.39
N TRP A 39 -4.26 9.42 -4.15
CA TRP A 39 -3.54 9.98 -3.00
C TRP A 39 -2.70 8.95 -2.25
N VAL A 40 -2.84 7.65 -2.55
CA VAL A 40 -2.12 6.60 -1.83
C VAL A 40 -0.62 6.74 -2.06
N ARG A 41 0.15 6.67 -0.98
CA ARG A 41 1.59 6.46 -1.04
C ARG A 41 1.96 5.31 -0.11
N VAL A 42 2.81 4.41 -0.59
CA VAL A 42 3.33 3.26 0.15
C VAL A 42 4.85 3.34 0.17
N GLN A 43 5.41 3.48 1.36
CA GLN A 43 6.85 3.51 1.54
C GLN A 43 7.35 2.30 2.30
N VAL A 44 8.41 1.73 1.79
CA VAL A 44 8.96 0.47 2.25
C VAL A 44 10.18 0.71 3.13
N GLN A 45 10.09 0.30 4.39
CA GLN A 45 11.23 0.26 5.29
C GLN A 45 11.66 -1.19 5.51
N VAL A 46 12.85 -1.54 5.01
CA VAL A 46 13.45 -2.86 5.25
C VAL A 46 13.95 -2.95 6.69
N ARG A 47 13.61 -4.04 7.37
CA ARG A 47 14.17 -4.45 8.67
C ARG A 47 14.85 -5.82 8.53
N GLN A 48 15.48 -6.31 9.61
CA GLN A 48 16.32 -7.51 9.54
C GLN A 48 15.59 -8.79 9.08
N ARG A 49 14.30 -8.95 9.42
CA ARG A 49 13.50 -10.16 9.06
C ARG A 49 12.12 -9.84 8.49
N ALA A 50 11.79 -8.56 8.36
CA ALA A 50 10.48 -8.10 7.94
C ALA A 50 10.62 -6.77 7.20
N MET A 51 9.53 -6.36 6.55
CA MET A 51 9.42 -5.07 5.90
C MET A 51 8.20 -4.35 6.45
N MET A 52 8.35 -3.06 6.71
CA MET A 52 7.22 -2.21 7.07
C MET A 52 6.75 -1.48 5.83
N LEU A 53 5.48 -1.67 5.48
CA LEU A 53 4.77 -0.88 4.49
C LEU A 53 4.09 0.26 5.23
N HIS A 54 4.57 1.49 5.02
CA HIS A 54 3.98 2.70 5.57
C HIS A 54 3.04 3.31 4.55
N PHE A 55 1.76 3.41 4.90
CA PHE A 55 0.73 4.01 4.08
C PHE A 55 0.54 5.46 4.50
N SER A 56 0.65 6.37 3.54
CA SER A 56 0.50 7.81 3.75
C SER A 56 -0.17 8.45 2.54
N LEU A 57 -0.29 9.77 2.57
CA LEU A 57 -0.79 10.56 1.45
C LEU A 57 0.38 11.10 0.63
N VAL A 58 0.22 11.05 -0.69
CA VAL A 58 1.12 11.68 -1.64
C VAL A 58 1.17 13.20 -1.42
N GLN A 59 2.33 13.82 -1.60
CA GLN A 59 2.48 15.29 -1.55
C GLN A 59 2.57 15.88 -2.95
N ASP A 60 3.15 15.14 -3.89
CA ASP A 60 3.26 15.46 -5.30
C ASP A 60 2.64 14.33 -6.17
N PRO A 61 1.67 14.62 -7.05
CA PRO A 61 1.01 13.63 -7.90
C PRO A 61 1.95 12.73 -8.71
N ASP A 62 3.15 13.20 -9.05
CA ASP A 62 4.14 12.47 -9.85
C ASP A 62 5.01 11.51 -9.01
N GLU A 63 4.84 11.48 -7.68
CA GLU A 63 5.54 10.54 -6.82
C GLU A 63 5.12 9.09 -7.11
N PRO A 64 6.03 8.11 -6.93
CA PRO A 64 5.68 6.71 -7.08
C PRO A 64 4.67 6.27 -6.01
N ILE A 65 3.73 5.40 -6.40
CA ILE A 65 2.76 4.84 -5.45
C ILE A 65 3.42 3.93 -4.43
N TYR A 66 4.47 3.21 -4.83
CA TYR A 66 5.23 2.29 -4.00
C TYR A 66 6.73 2.49 -4.25
N GLY A 67 7.49 2.64 -3.18
CA GLY A 67 8.94 2.85 -3.25
C GLY A 67 9.61 2.78 -1.89
N ARG A 68 10.94 2.90 -1.86
CA ARG A 68 11.71 2.78 -0.62
C ARG A 68 11.58 4.02 0.27
N LEU A 69 11.50 3.83 1.58
CA LEU A 69 11.53 4.91 2.56
C LEU A 69 12.95 5.50 2.66
N MET A 70 13.11 6.77 2.29
CA MET A 70 14.39 7.50 2.32
C MET A 70 14.55 8.44 3.53
N GLY A 71 13.48 8.67 4.30
CA GLY A 71 13.47 9.61 5.43
C GLY A 71 12.42 9.25 6.46
N SER A 72 11.98 10.22 7.26
CA SER A 72 10.84 10.04 8.16
C SER A 72 9.52 10.04 7.37
N VAL A 73 8.52 9.32 7.89
CA VAL A 73 7.16 9.29 7.32
C VAL A 73 6.14 9.40 8.44
N CYS A 74 5.13 10.24 8.25
CA CYS A 74 3.93 10.23 9.08
C CYS A 74 2.98 9.17 8.50
N SER A 75 3.07 7.95 9.03
CA SER A 75 2.27 6.82 8.55
C SER A 75 0.84 6.90 9.09
N LEU A 76 -0.14 6.79 8.22
CA LEU A 76 -1.56 6.70 8.57
C LEU A 76 -1.99 5.26 8.86
N ALA A 77 -1.28 4.29 8.26
CA ALA A 77 -1.38 2.89 8.59
C ALA A 77 -0.06 2.18 8.29
N THR A 78 0.31 1.19 9.08
CA THR A 78 1.54 0.43 8.85
C THR A 78 1.23 -1.06 8.84
N VAL A 79 1.69 -1.75 7.81
CA VAL A 79 1.66 -3.22 7.71
C VAL A 79 3.07 -3.74 7.89
N GLU A 80 3.24 -4.77 8.71
CA GLU A 80 4.49 -5.54 8.74
C GLU A 80 4.29 -6.80 7.89
N ILE A 81 5.20 -7.06 6.94
CA ILE A 81 5.19 -8.25 6.09
C ILE A 81 6.52 -9.02 6.21
N PRO A 82 6.53 -10.34 6.04
CA PRO A 82 7.75 -11.10 5.81
C PRO A 82 8.53 -10.56 4.60
N MET A 83 9.87 -10.56 4.67
CA MET A 83 10.73 -10.18 3.54
C MET A 83 10.44 -11.00 2.27
N ALA A 84 10.06 -12.27 2.43
CA ALA A 84 9.74 -13.16 1.33
C ALA A 84 8.49 -12.74 0.52
N ASP A 85 7.61 -11.94 1.13
CA ASP A 85 6.35 -11.52 0.52
C ASP A 85 6.49 -10.24 -0.31
N GLU A 86 7.63 -9.54 -0.23
CA GLU A 86 7.91 -8.29 -0.96
C GLU A 86 7.55 -8.37 -2.45
N PRO A 87 7.92 -9.45 -3.20
CA PRO A 87 7.63 -9.50 -4.63
C PRO A 87 6.13 -9.53 -4.92
N VAL A 88 5.33 -10.18 -4.06
CA VAL A 88 3.88 -10.28 -4.22
C VAL A 88 3.22 -8.92 -3.96
N PHE A 89 3.62 -8.23 -2.89
CA PHE A 89 3.14 -6.87 -2.61
C PHE A 89 3.58 -5.87 -3.69
N ARG A 90 4.84 -5.94 -4.15
CA ARG A 90 5.34 -5.10 -5.25
C ARG A 90 4.54 -5.32 -6.52
N ALA A 91 4.23 -6.57 -6.88
CA ALA A 91 3.41 -6.88 -8.05
C ALA A 91 2.02 -6.25 -7.95
N PHE A 92 1.37 -6.36 -6.78
CA PHE A 92 0.09 -5.71 -6.54
C PHE A 92 0.16 -4.19 -6.68
N PHE A 93 1.13 -3.53 -6.03
CA PHE A 93 1.27 -2.07 -6.14
C PHE A 93 1.70 -1.60 -7.53
N THR A 94 2.36 -2.45 -8.31
CA THR A 94 2.69 -2.17 -9.72
C THR A 94 1.41 -2.10 -10.56
N GLU A 95 0.45 -3.00 -10.33
CA GLU A 95 -0.84 -2.93 -11.01
C GLU A 95 -1.66 -1.71 -10.55
N LEU A 96 -1.62 -1.37 -9.27
CA LEU A 96 -2.25 -0.14 -8.78
C LEU A 96 -1.63 1.13 -9.37
N ALA A 97 -0.30 1.15 -9.54
CA ALA A 97 0.42 2.25 -10.18
C ALA A 97 -0.10 2.46 -11.61
N ARG A 98 -0.24 1.36 -12.38
CA ARG A 98 -0.77 1.39 -13.75
C ARG A 98 -2.20 1.95 -13.80
N LEU A 99 -3.05 1.58 -12.85
CA LEU A 99 -4.44 2.05 -12.78
C LEU A 99 -4.55 3.52 -12.36
N ALA A 100 -3.65 3.97 -11.49
CA ALA A 100 -3.56 5.35 -11.06
C ALA A 100 -2.80 6.26 -12.05
N ASN A 101 -2.24 5.68 -13.12
CA ASN A 101 -1.30 6.36 -14.02
C ASN A 101 -0.13 7.01 -13.28
N ARG A 102 0.47 6.27 -12.34
CA ARG A 102 1.57 6.73 -11.48
C ARG A 102 2.80 5.83 -11.62
N PRO A 103 4.01 6.34 -11.34
CA PRO A 103 5.22 5.54 -11.41
C PRO A 103 5.34 4.53 -10.27
N ILE A 104 6.27 3.58 -10.46
CA ILE A 104 6.74 2.63 -9.45
C ILE A 104 8.21 2.95 -9.12
N GLY A 105 8.63 2.80 -7.86
CA GLY A 105 10.01 3.06 -7.42
C GLY A 105 10.60 2.00 -6.50
#